data_AF-A0A0R2SA05-F1
#
_entry.id   AF-A0A0R2SA05-F1
#
_cell.length_a   1.000
_cell.length_b   1.000
_cell.length_c   1.000
_cell.angle_alpha   90.00
_cell.angle_beta   90.00
_cell.angle_gamma   90.00
#
_symmetry.space_group_name_H-M   'P 1'
#
loop_
_entity.id
_entity.type
_entity.pdbx_description
1 polymer ?
#
loop_
_entity_poly.entity_id
_entity_poly.type
_entity_poly.pdbx_seq_one_letter_code
_entity_poly.pdbx_strand_id
1 'polypeptide(L)'
;MIQCCKFKVLKVQKNMQRDALKKMDTELQDVVHYTLDIHGEIHNMNSYIGKQLKINWSGVVICCCGKKMDAFYRDSGYCYKCYWESPQASQSIFKPELCTAHLGIEERDLEWEKNFQITPHYVYLANSSGIKVGITRGSQGVIRWMDQGASQAILLAEVPNRRFSGDIEVSLKRFVSDVTNWRRMLAGTPESVDLVKIKEELSVHVPEELKQY
;
A
#
# COMPACT_ATOMS: atom_id res chain seq x y z
N MET A 1 29.73 23.84 32.38
CA MET A 1 28.30 23.48 32.39
C MET A 1 27.96 22.81 31.07
N ILE A 2 28.06 21.48 30.99
CA ILE A 2 27.62 20.71 29.83
C ILE A 2 26.40 19.92 30.30
N GLN A 3 25.23 20.43 29.97
CA GLN A 3 23.96 19.84 30.36
C GLN A 3 23.68 18.64 29.46
N CYS A 4 23.90 17.45 30.03
CA CYS A 4 23.64 16.16 29.42
C CYS A 4 22.13 16.07 29.06
N CYS A 5 21.82 16.18 27.77
CA CYS A 5 20.47 15.98 27.26
C CYS A 5 20.12 14.50 27.37
N LYS A 6 19.26 14.16 28.35
CA LYS A 6 18.68 12.82 28.50
C LYS A 6 17.79 12.53 27.29
N PHE A 7 18.28 11.76 26.34
CA PHE A 7 17.44 11.10 25.35
C PHE A 7 16.52 10.12 26.10
N LYS A 8 15.26 10.52 26.31
CA LYS A 8 14.18 9.58 26.61
C LYS A 8 13.94 8.75 25.35
N VAL A 9 14.58 7.59 25.29
CA VAL A 9 14.16 6.52 24.39
C VAL A 9 12.74 6.15 24.82
N LEU A 10 11.74 6.64 24.08
CA LEU A 10 10.39 6.12 24.14
C LEU A 10 10.47 4.65 23.74
N LYS A 11 10.56 3.76 24.74
CA LYS A 11 10.29 2.34 24.58
C LYS A 11 8.84 2.21 24.15
N VAL A 12 8.60 2.25 22.85
CA VAL A 12 7.39 1.69 22.27
C VAL A 12 7.46 0.20 22.57
N GLN A 13 6.83 -0.22 23.67
CA GLN A 13 6.55 -1.63 23.93
C GLN A 13 5.61 -2.09 22.81
N LYS A 14 6.22 -2.52 21.70
CA LYS A 14 5.55 -3.24 20.63
C LYS A 14 5.19 -4.60 21.25
N ASN A 15 4.05 -4.68 21.93
CA ASN A 15 3.45 -5.95 22.30
C ASN A 15 3.22 -6.70 20.99
N MET A 16 4.21 -7.51 20.61
CA MET A 16 4.23 -8.25 19.37
C MET A 16 3.15 -9.32 19.52
N GLN A 17 1.96 -9.03 19.01
CA GLN A 17 0.84 -9.97 19.03
C GLN A 17 1.20 -11.09 18.06
N ARG A 18 1.77 -12.16 18.63
CA ARG A 18 2.24 -13.36 17.94
C ARG A 18 1.08 -14.14 17.31
N ASP A 19 -0.12 -13.99 17.86
CA ASP A 19 -1.31 -14.75 17.47
C ASP A 19 -2.17 -14.05 16.41
N ALA A 20 -1.69 -12.95 15.83
CA ALA A 20 -2.37 -12.23 14.77
C ALA A 20 -1.71 -12.53 13.42
N LEU A 21 -2.50 -12.98 12.44
CA LEU A 21 -2.03 -13.10 11.07
C LEU A 21 -1.76 -11.68 10.51
N LYS A 22 -0.53 -11.48 10.04
CA LYS A 22 -0.09 -10.21 9.43
C LYS A 22 -0.01 -10.36 7.92
N LYS A 23 0.21 -9.24 7.23
CA LYS A 23 0.59 -9.27 5.82
C LYS A 23 1.86 -10.12 5.65
N MET A 24 1.91 -10.94 4.61
CA MET A 24 3.11 -11.68 4.22
C MET A 24 4.25 -10.72 3.86
N ASP A 25 5.47 -11.16 4.14
CA ASP A 25 6.68 -10.54 3.61
C ASP A 25 6.96 -11.12 2.21
N THR A 26 7.41 -10.26 1.30
CA THR A 26 7.62 -10.60 -0.11
C THR A 26 9.03 -10.22 -0.53
N GLU A 27 9.75 -11.15 -1.14
CA GLU A 27 11.10 -10.96 -1.68
C GLU A 27 11.13 -11.28 -3.18
N LEU A 28 11.75 -10.40 -3.97
CA LEU A 28 11.93 -10.61 -5.40
C LEU A 28 13.13 -11.54 -5.65
N GLN A 29 12.85 -12.68 -6.26
CA GLN A 29 13.84 -13.62 -6.83
C GLN A 29 13.33 -14.06 -8.22
N ASP A 30 13.98 -15.03 -8.87
CA ASP A 30 13.49 -15.60 -10.15
C ASP A 30 12.04 -16.08 -10.06
N VAL A 31 11.67 -16.62 -8.90
CA VAL A 31 10.29 -16.84 -8.46
C VAL A 31 10.09 -16.07 -7.16
N VAL A 32 9.05 -15.24 -7.11
CA VAL A 32 8.75 -14.43 -5.92
C VAL A 32 8.62 -15.31 -4.69
N HIS A 33 9.35 -14.95 -3.64
CA HIS A 33 9.35 -15.67 -2.38
C HIS A 33 8.44 -15.00 -1.36
N TYR A 34 7.51 -15.76 -0.79
CA TYR A 34 6.57 -15.28 0.21
C TYR A 34 6.81 -15.97 1.56
N THR A 35 6.90 -15.18 2.63
CA THR A 35 7.01 -15.68 4.00
C THR A 35 5.92 -15.12 4.90
N LEU A 36 5.48 -15.90 5.86
CA LEU A 36 4.47 -15.50 6.84
C LEU A 36 4.95 -15.80 8.26
N ASP A 37 5.02 -14.77 9.11
CA ASP A 37 5.22 -14.90 10.55
C ASP A 37 3.91 -15.32 11.21
N ILE A 38 3.89 -16.54 11.77
CA ILE A 38 2.80 -17.05 12.59
C ILE A 38 3.39 -17.46 13.94
N HIS A 39 2.94 -16.82 15.01
CA HIS A 39 3.41 -17.10 16.38
C HIS A 39 4.93 -16.92 16.62
N GLY A 40 5.64 -16.17 15.76
CA GLY A 40 7.10 -16.04 15.80
C GLY A 40 7.84 -17.11 15.01
N GLU A 41 7.12 -18.02 14.33
CA GLU A 41 7.67 -18.96 13.36
C GLU A 41 7.50 -18.38 11.95
N ILE A 42 8.60 -18.34 11.18
CA ILE A 42 8.58 -17.87 9.80
C ILE A 42 8.30 -19.06 8.88
N HIS A 43 7.14 -19.03 8.25
CA HIS A 43 6.70 -20.04 7.30
C HIS A 43 7.03 -19.63 5.87
N ASN A 44 7.76 -20.47 5.13
CA ASN A 44 7.94 -20.33 3.68
C ASN A 44 6.64 -20.74 2.98
N MET A 45 5.89 -19.75 2.51
CA MET A 45 4.55 -19.95 1.97
C MET A 45 4.56 -20.69 0.63
N ASN A 46 5.58 -20.46 -0.20
CA ASN A 46 5.75 -21.15 -1.48
C ASN A 46 5.80 -22.67 -1.31
N SER A 47 6.38 -23.15 -0.20
CA SER A 47 6.52 -24.59 0.09
C SER A 47 5.18 -25.30 0.35
N TYR A 48 4.10 -24.55 0.57
CA TYR A 48 2.76 -25.10 0.77
C TYR A 48 1.92 -25.15 -0.50
N ILE A 49 2.42 -24.67 -1.63
CA ILE A 49 1.73 -24.78 -2.92
C ILE A 49 1.48 -26.26 -3.23
N GLY A 50 0.25 -26.59 -3.61
CA GLY A 50 -0.19 -27.97 -3.87
C GLY A 50 -0.52 -28.80 -2.61
N LYS A 51 -0.33 -28.26 -1.41
CA LYS A 51 -0.71 -28.92 -0.15
C LYS A 51 -2.11 -28.48 0.29
N GLN A 52 -2.77 -29.34 1.07
CA GLN A 52 -4.02 -28.97 1.73
C GLN A 52 -3.72 -28.20 3.02
N LEU A 53 -4.24 -26.98 3.11
CA LEU A 53 -4.11 -26.13 4.29
C LEU A 53 -5.48 -25.96 4.95
N LYS A 54 -5.51 -25.98 6.28
CA LYS A 54 -6.69 -25.66 7.07
C LYS A 54 -6.39 -24.41 7.91
N ILE A 55 -7.16 -23.34 7.68
CA ILE A 55 -7.09 -22.10 8.45
C ILE A 55 -8.36 -22.01 9.28
N ASN A 56 -8.21 -21.83 10.60
CA ASN A 56 -9.33 -21.61 11.51
C ASN A 56 -9.26 -20.17 12.04
N TRP A 57 -10.29 -19.38 11.78
CA TRP A 57 -10.39 -18.00 12.25
C TRP A 57 -11.00 -17.96 13.65
N SER A 58 -10.36 -17.27 14.60
CA SER A 58 -10.77 -17.21 16.01
C SER A 58 -11.98 -16.31 16.29
N GLY A 59 -12.39 -15.49 15.32
CA GLY A 59 -13.48 -14.52 15.44
C GLY A 59 -12.99 -13.12 15.81
N VAL A 60 -11.68 -12.94 16.05
CA VAL A 60 -11.15 -11.71 16.64
C VAL A 60 -10.21 -10.99 15.68
N VAL A 61 -10.41 -9.68 15.56
CA VAL A 61 -9.47 -8.74 14.93
C VAL A 61 -8.81 -7.85 15.97
N ILE A 62 -7.63 -7.34 15.63
CA ILE A 62 -6.78 -6.58 16.55
C ILE A 62 -6.37 -5.28 15.86
N CYS A 63 -6.79 -4.15 16.41
CA CYS A 63 -6.38 -2.83 15.93
C CYS A 63 -4.89 -2.57 16.25
N CYS A 64 -4.24 -1.66 15.52
CA CYS A 64 -2.86 -1.22 15.80
C CYS A 64 -2.60 -0.74 17.25
N CYS A 65 -3.63 -0.27 17.96
CA CYS A 65 -3.55 0.11 19.38
C CYS A 65 -3.63 -1.09 20.35
N GLY A 66 -3.78 -2.31 19.83
CA GLY A 66 -3.92 -3.55 20.61
C GLY A 66 -5.35 -3.90 21.01
N LYS A 67 -6.35 -3.07 20.69
CA LYS A 67 -7.76 -3.35 20.99
C LYS A 67 -8.27 -4.55 20.18
N LYS A 68 -8.79 -5.56 20.89
CA LYS A 68 -9.48 -6.72 20.32
C LYS A 68 -10.95 -6.40 20.05
N MET A 69 -11.47 -6.85 18.91
CA MET A 69 -12.85 -6.61 18.46
C MET A 69 -13.30 -7.78 17.58
N ASP A 70 -14.60 -7.90 17.31
CA ASP A 70 -15.12 -8.95 16.41
C ASP A 70 -15.02 -8.56 14.93
N ALA A 71 -14.99 -7.26 14.64
CA ALA A 71 -14.80 -6.70 13.30
C ALA A 71 -14.10 -5.34 13.35
N PHE A 72 -13.47 -4.96 12.24
CA PHE A 72 -12.93 -3.61 12.07
C PHE A 72 -14.04 -2.60 11.81
N TYR A 73 -13.90 -1.39 12.34
CA TYR A 73 -14.87 -0.34 12.09
C TYR A 73 -14.81 0.08 10.61
N ARG A 74 -15.93 -0.01 9.89
CA ARG A 74 -16.06 0.34 8.45
C ARG A 74 -15.05 -0.39 7.54
N ASP A 75 -14.70 -1.64 7.86
CA ASP A 75 -13.73 -2.44 7.10
C ASP A 75 -12.36 -1.75 6.91
N SER A 76 -12.02 -0.82 7.81
CA SER A 76 -10.87 0.07 7.64
C SER A 76 -9.54 -0.50 8.17
N GLY A 77 -9.58 -1.61 8.91
CA GLY A 77 -8.44 -2.11 9.68
C GLY A 77 -8.23 -1.42 11.04
N TYR A 78 -9.15 -0.54 11.46
CA TYR A 78 -9.03 0.22 12.71
C TYR A 78 -10.22 0.01 13.66
N CYS A 79 -9.99 0.25 14.95
CA CYS A 79 -11.08 0.43 15.93
C CYS A 79 -11.69 1.82 15.79
N TYR A 80 -12.91 2.03 16.33
CA TYR A 80 -13.61 3.31 16.26
C TYR A 80 -12.74 4.52 16.63
N LYS A 81 -12.03 4.45 17.78
CA LYS A 81 -11.16 5.54 18.25
C LYS A 81 -10.01 5.81 17.27
N CYS A 82 -9.27 4.76 16.87
CA CYS A 82 -8.14 4.91 15.96
C CYS A 82 -8.57 5.37 14.56
N TYR A 83 -9.76 4.98 14.09
CA TYR A 83 -10.28 5.43 12.81
C TYR A 83 -10.46 6.95 12.76
N TRP A 84 -10.89 7.57 13.85
CA TRP A 84 -11.10 9.01 13.93
C TRP A 84 -9.83 9.80 14.29
N GLU A 85 -8.96 9.24 15.13
CA GLU A 85 -7.83 9.99 15.69
C GLU A 85 -6.48 9.69 15.01
N SER A 86 -6.28 8.50 14.44
CA SER A 86 -4.96 8.13 13.91
C SER A 86 -4.68 8.81 12.58
N PRO A 87 -3.50 9.44 12.36
CA PRO A 87 -3.18 10.02 11.06
C PRO A 87 -3.05 8.95 9.96
N GLN A 88 -2.82 7.68 10.31
CA GLN A 88 -2.83 6.55 9.36
C GLN A 88 -4.22 6.21 8.81
N ALA A 89 -5.27 6.61 9.51
CA ALA A 89 -6.66 6.39 9.10
C ALA A 89 -7.31 7.69 8.59
N SER A 90 -6.49 8.69 8.22
CA SER A 90 -6.99 9.95 7.68
C SER A 90 -7.52 9.79 6.26
N GLN A 91 -8.35 10.72 5.79
CA GLN A 91 -8.96 10.61 4.46
C GLN A 91 -7.88 10.67 3.37
N SER A 92 -6.85 11.49 3.54
CA SER A 92 -5.76 11.63 2.56
C SER A 92 -4.92 10.35 2.40
N ILE A 93 -4.97 9.42 3.35
CA ILE A 93 -4.33 8.10 3.21
C ILE A 93 -5.09 7.22 2.22
N PHE A 94 -6.42 7.22 2.30
CA PHE A 94 -7.30 6.47 1.40
C PHE A 94 -7.48 7.16 0.04
N LYS A 95 -7.47 8.50 0.04
CA LYS A 95 -7.66 9.38 -1.10
C LYS A 95 -6.46 10.34 -1.22
N PRO A 96 -5.36 9.88 -1.84
CA PRO A 96 -4.13 10.66 -2.00
C PRO A 96 -4.34 12.07 -2.57
N GLU A 97 -5.36 12.24 -3.44
CA GLU A 97 -5.79 13.51 -4.03
C GLU A 97 -6.38 14.51 -3.02
N LEU A 98 -6.62 14.13 -1.76
CA LEU A 98 -7.08 15.02 -0.69
C LEU A 98 -5.94 15.50 0.21
N CYS A 99 -4.70 15.05 -0.02
CA CYS A 99 -3.55 15.46 0.77
C CYS A 99 -3.32 16.98 0.71
N THR A 100 -3.17 17.62 1.87
CA THR A 100 -2.83 19.04 2.04
C THR A 100 -1.50 19.26 2.77
N ALA A 101 -0.79 18.20 3.15
CA ALA A 101 0.46 18.28 3.92
C ALA A 101 1.54 19.13 3.23
N HIS A 102 1.59 19.08 1.89
CA HIS A 102 2.50 19.89 1.05
C HIS A 102 2.24 21.40 1.15
N LEU A 103 1.03 21.81 1.56
CA LEU A 103 0.64 23.20 1.84
C LEU A 103 0.90 23.59 3.30
N GLY A 104 1.37 22.67 4.15
CA GLY A 104 1.53 22.90 5.57
C GLY A 104 0.21 22.91 6.36
N ILE A 105 -0.89 22.43 5.78
CA ILE A 105 -2.20 22.35 6.42
C ILE A 105 -2.39 20.95 7.01
N GLU A 106 -2.59 20.91 8.33
CA GLU A 106 -2.79 19.69 9.12
C GLU A 106 -4.17 19.06 8.89
N GLU A 107 -4.21 17.73 8.75
CA GLU A 107 -5.46 16.95 8.82
C GLU A 107 -5.67 16.35 10.22
N ARG A 108 -4.63 15.69 10.77
CA ARG A 108 -4.63 15.05 12.10
C ARG A 108 -3.29 15.18 12.83
N ASP A 109 -2.17 15.11 12.12
CA ASP A 109 -0.82 15.25 12.66
C ASP A 109 0.13 15.69 11.55
N LEU A 110 0.44 16.98 11.49
CA LEU A 110 1.20 17.55 10.39
C LEU A 110 2.64 17.00 10.30
N GLU A 111 3.28 16.69 11.42
CA GLU A 111 4.64 16.16 11.43
C GLU A 111 4.67 14.75 10.84
N TRP A 112 3.74 13.90 11.27
CA TRP A 112 3.59 12.56 10.70
C TRP A 112 3.22 12.62 9.21
N GLU A 113 2.27 13.48 8.84
CA GLU A 113 1.80 13.66 7.47
C GLU A 113 2.91 14.10 6.53
N LYS A 114 3.75 15.07 6.94
CA LYS A 114 4.91 15.50 6.14
C LYS A 114 5.88 14.35 5.91
N ASN A 115 6.23 13.61 6.96
CA ASN A 115 7.15 12.48 6.88
C ASN A 115 6.64 11.35 5.97
N PHE A 116 5.32 11.12 5.97
CA PHE A 116 4.72 10.05 5.18
C PHE A 116 4.40 10.49 3.74
N GLN A 117 3.79 11.66 3.57
CA GLN A 117 3.20 12.10 2.30
C GLN A 117 4.14 12.94 1.43
N ILE A 118 5.10 13.68 2.03
CA ILE A 118 6.10 14.46 1.29
C ILE A 118 7.35 13.60 1.07
N THR A 119 7.18 12.55 0.28
CA THR A 119 8.28 11.73 -0.21
C THR A 119 8.04 11.33 -1.66
N PRO A 120 9.08 10.91 -2.42
CA PRO A 120 8.89 10.45 -3.78
C PRO A 120 7.86 9.31 -3.88
N HIS A 121 6.93 9.46 -4.80
CA HIS A 121 5.90 8.48 -5.13
C HIS A 121 5.95 8.16 -6.62
N TYR A 122 5.65 6.91 -6.95
CA TYR A 122 5.56 6.45 -8.33
C TYR A 122 4.10 6.23 -8.70
N VAL A 123 3.75 6.69 -9.89
CA VAL A 123 2.55 6.27 -10.61
C VAL A 123 2.97 5.22 -11.63
N TYR A 124 2.27 4.10 -11.68
CA TYR A 124 2.58 3.01 -12.59
C TYR A 124 1.32 2.44 -13.22
N LEU A 125 1.49 1.80 -14.38
CA LEU A 125 0.50 0.93 -14.99
C LEU A 125 0.86 -0.51 -14.69
N ALA A 126 -0.13 -1.33 -14.34
CA ALA A 126 0.06 -2.75 -14.08
C ALA A 126 -0.99 -3.59 -14.79
N ASN A 127 -0.60 -4.76 -15.29
CA ASN A 127 -1.47 -5.75 -15.91
C ASN A 127 -1.54 -7.02 -15.03
N SER A 128 -2.62 -7.17 -14.27
CA SER A 128 -2.89 -8.38 -13.47
C SER A 128 -4.02 -9.23 -14.06
N SER A 129 -5.11 -8.58 -14.48
CA SER A 129 -6.27 -9.20 -15.14
C SER A 129 -6.90 -8.25 -16.16
N GLY A 130 -6.11 -7.24 -16.57
CA GLY A 130 -6.53 -5.97 -17.12
C GLY A 130 -5.60 -4.85 -16.61
N ILE A 131 -5.58 -3.74 -17.35
CA ILE A 131 -4.78 -2.56 -17.02
C ILE A 131 -5.39 -1.80 -15.86
N LYS A 132 -4.53 -1.40 -14.93
CA LYS A 132 -4.84 -0.48 -13.84
C LYS A 132 -3.74 0.55 -13.69
N VAL A 133 -4.14 1.72 -13.21
CA VAL A 133 -3.22 2.71 -12.66
C VAL A 133 -3.09 2.45 -11.15
N GLY A 134 -1.87 2.52 -10.64
CA GLY A 134 -1.62 2.42 -9.22
C GLY A 134 -0.55 3.39 -8.78
N ILE A 135 -0.57 3.73 -7.50
CA ILE A 135 0.46 4.56 -6.87
C ILE A 135 1.24 3.75 -5.84
N THR A 136 2.47 4.13 -5.55
CA THR A 136 3.27 3.54 -4.49
C THR A 136 4.35 4.51 -4.05
N ARG A 137 4.91 4.31 -2.86
CA ARG A 137 6.08 5.06 -2.43
C ARG A 137 7.28 4.60 -3.25
N GLY A 138 8.21 5.49 -3.58
CA GLY A 138 9.36 5.17 -4.43
C GLY A 138 10.17 3.95 -3.94
N SER A 139 10.28 3.78 -2.62
CA SER A 139 10.98 2.64 -1.99
C SER A 139 10.23 1.31 -2.02
N GLN A 140 9.00 1.25 -2.53
CA GLN A 140 8.11 0.09 -2.46
C GLN A 140 7.56 -0.35 -3.82
N GLY A 141 8.08 0.20 -4.93
CA GLY A 141 7.58 -0.08 -6.29
C GLY A 141 7.41 -1.56 -6.61
N VAL A 142 8.54 -2.27 -6.57
CA VAL A 142 8.64 -3.69 -6.91
C VAL A 142 7.77 -4.57 -6.00
N ILE A 143 7.79 -4.31 -4.69
CA ILE A 143 6.99 -5.07 -3.70
C ILE A 143 5.49 -4.90 -4.00
N ARG A 144 5.04 -3.69 -4.28
CA ARG A 144 3.62 -3.42 -4.57
C ARG A 144 3.12 -4.08 -5.85
N TRP A 145 3.99 -4.28 -6.85
CA TRP A 145 3.63 -4.99 -8.08
C TRP A 145 3.43 -6.48 -7.81
N MET A 146 4.33 -7.08 -7.03
CA MET A 146 4.26 -8.50 -6.64
C MET A 146 3.02 -8.79 -5.77
N ASP A 147 2.74 -7.93 -4.78
CA ASP A 147 1.57 -8.09 -3.90
C ASP A 147 0.24 -8.06 -4.65
N GLN A 148 0.22 -7.43 -5.82
CA GLN A 148 -0.97 -7.28 -6.65
C GLN A 148 -1.07 -8.32 -7.78
N GLY A 149 -0.14 -9.28 -7.85
CA GLY A 149 -0.11 -10.28 -8.91
C GLY A 149 -0.02 -9.66 -10.30
N ALA A 150 0.74 -8.57 -10.47
CA ALA A 150 0.95 -7.96 -11.76
C ALA A 150 1.92 -8.82 -12.59
N SER A 151 1.50 -9.21 -13.80
CA SER A 151 2.34 -9.92 -14.78
C SER A 151 3.26 -8.97 -15.54
N GLN A 152 2.82 -7.73 -15.75
CA GLN A 152 3.57 -6.66 -16.38
C GLN A 152 3.33 -5.37 -15.59
N ALA A 153 4.36 -4.54 -15.48
CA ALA A 153 4.24 -3.19 -14.93
C ALA A 153 5.19 -2.23 -15.65
N ILE A 154 4.79 -0.97 -15.76
CA ILE A 154 5.64 0.11 -16.29
C ILE A 154 5.48 1.35 -15.42
N LEU A 155 6.59 2.05 -15.16
CA LEU A 155 6.57 3.35 -14.49
C LEU A 155 5.98 4.41 -15.42
N LEU A 156 4.95 5.10 -14.96
CA LEU A 156 4.30 6.20 -15.68
C LEU A 156 4.95 7.54 -15.34
N ALA A 157 5.05 7.87 -14.05
CA ALA A 157 5.64 9.11 -13.55
C ALA A 157 6.27 8.94 -12.16
N GLU A 158 7.28 9.75 -11.85
CA GLU A 158 7.84 9.92 -10.51
C GLU A 158 7.53 11.33 -10.01
N VAL A 159 6.82 11.43 -8.89
CA VAL A 159 6.38 12.70 -8.32
C VAL A 159 6.95 12.92 -6.92
N PRO A 160 7.19 14.17 -6.49
CA PRO A 160 7.84 14.48 -5.22
C PRO A 160 6.98 14.23 -3.98
N ASN A 161 5.67 14.03 -4.15
CA ASN A 161 4.75 13.85 -3.03
C ASN A 161 3.55 12.97 -3.40
N ARG A 162 2.88 12.47 -2.37
CA ARG A 162 1.70 11.62 -2.48
C ARG A 162 0.53 12.32 -3.17
N ARG A 163 0.36 13.63 -2.95
CA ARG A 163 -0.73 14.42 -3.53
C ARG A 163 -0.74 14.33 -5.06
N PHE A 164 0.38 14.64 -5.68
CA PHE A 164 0.50 14.65 -7.14
C PHE A 164 0.28 13.25 -7.73
N SER A 165 0.75 12.20 -7.05
CA SER A 165 0.46 10.83 -7.52
C SER A 165 -1.04 10.53 -7.48
N GLY A 166 -1.76 11.04 -6.47
CA GLY A 166 -3.22 10.96 -6.39
C GLY A 166 -3.93 11.72 -7.50
N ASP A 167 -3.51 12.95 -7.77
CA ASP A 167 -4.10 13.77 -8.83
C ASP A 167 -3.95 13.09 -10.22
N ILE A 168 -2.78 12.50 -10.50
CA ILE A 168 -2.55 11.69 -11.71
C ILE A 168 -3.42 10.43 -11.67
N GLU A 169 -3.43 9.67 -10.57
CA GLU A 169 -4.21 8.43 -10.45
C GLU A 169 -5.70 8.67 -10.72
N VAL A 170 -6.29 9.71 -10.12
CA VAL A 170 -7.70 10.07 -10.30
C VAL A 170 -8.00 10.49 -11.73
N SER A 171 -7.07 11.19 -12.40
CA SER A 171 -7.24 11.53 -13.81
C SER A 171 -7.26 10.28 -14.68
N LEU A 172 -6.29 9.38 -14.49
CA LEU A 172 -6.10 8.19 -15.31
C LEU A 172 -7.12 7.08 -15.05
N LYS A 173 -7.65 6.96 -13.82
CA LYS A 173 -8.69 5.97 -13.47
C LYS A 173 -9.94 6.05 -14.33
N ARG A 174 -10.20 7.19 -14.96
CA ARG A 174 -11.34 7.39 -15.88
C ARG A 174 -11.20 6.62 -17.19
N PHE A 175 -9.98 6.20 -17.53
CA PHE A 175 -9.63 5.58 -18.81
C PHE A 175 -9.22 4.10 -18.66
N VAL A 176 -9.11 3.59 -17.43
CA VAL A 176 -8.70 2.21 -17.14
C VAL A 176 -9.70 1.52 -16.23
N SER A 177 -9.67 0.19 -16.19
CA SER A 177 -10.52 -0.60 -15.30
C SER A 177 -10.16 -0.38 -13.83
N ASP A 178 -11.13 0.07 -13.03
CA ASP A 178 -10.95 0.45 -11.61
C ASP A 178 -10.79 -0.77 -10.66
N VAL A 179 -11.31 -1.94 -11.04
CA VAL A 179 -11.37 -3.12 -10.15
C VAL A 179 -10.61 -4.31 -10.72
N THR A 180 -9.67 -4.86 -9.93
CA THR A 180 -9.01 -6.12 -10.25
C THR A 180 -10.00 -7.27 -10.07
N ASN A 181 -10.27 -8.02 -11.14
CA ASN A 181 -11.06 -9.24 -11.05
C ASN A 181 -10.18 -10.35 -10.47
N TRP A 182 -10.25 -10.54 -9.16
CA TRP A 182 -9.40 -11.49 -8.43
C TRP A 182 -9.56 -12.93 -8.94
N ARG A 183 -10.75 -13.33 -9.43
CA ARG A 183 -10.95 -14.66 -10.02
C ARG A 183 -10.14 -14.83 -11.30
N ARG A 184 -10.14 -13.83 -12.18
CA ARG A 184 -9.33 -13.83 -13.41
C ARG A 184 -7.84 -13.82 -13.10
N MET A 185 -7.42 -13.05 -12.09
CA MET A 185 -6.03 -13.00 -11.62
C MET A 185 -5.53 -14.37 -11.13
N LEU A 186 -6.39 -15.18 -10.50
CA LEU A 186 -6.04 -16.53 -10.04
C LEU A 186 -6.19 -17.61 -11.12
N ALA A 187 -6.99 -17.37 -12.15
CA ALA A 187 -7.32 -18.36 -13.19
C ALA A 187 -6.21 -18.54 -14.24
N GLY A 188 -5.23 -17.63 -14.30
CA GLY A 188 -4.09 -17.76 -15.20
C GLY A 188 -3.38 -16.44 -15.46
N THR A 189 -2.38 -16.48 -16.34
CA THR A 189 -1.63 -15.31 -16.77
C THR A 189 -2.52 -14.43 -17.66
N PRO A 190 -2.65 -13.12 -17.39
CA PRO A 190 -3.39 -12.24 -18.28
C PRO A 190 -2.70 -12.15 -19.66
N GLU A 191 -3.46 -11.80 -20.68
CA GLU A 191 -2.90 -11.54 -22.01
C GLU A 191 -1.87 -10.41 -21.93
N SER A 192 -0.73 -10.62 -22.59
CA SER A 192 0.31 -9.60 -22.66
C SER A 192 -0.20 -8.41 -23.47
N VAL A 193 0.05 -7.21 -22.94
CA VAL A 193 -0.29 -5.95 -23.60
C VAL A 193 0.96 -5.11 -23.81
N ASP A 194 0.87 -4.21 -24.80
CA ASP A 194 1.88 -3.19 -25.03
C ASP A 194 1.74 -2.05 -24.01
N LEU A 195 2.42 -2.19 -22.88
CA LEU A 195 2.42 -1.19 -21.83
C LEU A 195 3.04 0.15 -22.26
N VAL A 196 3.92 0.15 -23.26
CA VAL A 196 4.55 1.39 -23.74
C VAL A 196 3.52 2.20 -24.52
N LYS A 197 2.82 1.56 -25.45
CA LYS A 197 1.74 2.20 -26.21
C LYS A 197 0.63 2.71 -25.28
N ILE A 198 0.20 1.91 -24.32
CA ILE A 198 -0.85 2.32 -23.36
C ILE A 198 -0.37 3.47 -22.48
N LYS A 199 0.92 3.49 -22.09
CA LYS A 199 1.50 4.63 -21.38
C LYS A 199 1.40 5.90 -22.23
N GLU A 200 1.81 5.85 -23.50
CA GLU A 200 1.72 7.00 -24.41
C GLU A 200 0.28 7.51 -24.57
N GLU A 201 -0.68 6.59 -24.75
CA GLU A 201 -2.11 6.91 -24.83
C GLU A 201 -2.64 7.56 -23.55
N LEU A 202 -2.23 7.08 -22.37
CA LEU A 202 -2.70 7.62 -21.09
C LEU A 202 -1.97 8.90 -20.67
N SER A 203 -0.71 9.09 -21.09
CA SER A 203 0.09 10.26 -20.75
C SER A 203 -0.55 11.58 -21.21
N VAL A 204 -1.39 11.56 -22.26
CA VAL A 204 -2.12 12.75 -22.72
C VAL A 204 -3.17 13.25 -21.72
N HIS A 205 -3.62 12.37 -20.80
CA HIS A 205 -4.62 12.65 -19.78
C HIS A 205 -4.00 13.06 -18.44
N VAL A 206 -2.68 13.13 -18.34
CA VAL A 206 -1.99 13.69 -17.16
C VAL A 206 -2.28 15.20 -17.09
N PRO A 207 -2.65 15.74 -15.91
CA PRO A 207 -2.87 17.18 -15.73
C PRO A 207 -1.66 18.00 -16.19
N GLU A 208 -1.89 19.15 -16.82
CA GLU A 208 -0.85 19.95 -17.48
C GLU A 208 0.28 20.32 -16.51
N GLU A 209 -0.07 20.72 -15.29
CA GLU A 209 0.86 21.07 -14.22
C GLU A 209 1.74 19.91 -13.74
N LEU A 210 1.32 18.66 -14.02
CA LEU A 210 2.01 17.44 -13.63
C LEU A 210 2.74 16.74 -14.78
N LYS A 211 2.60 17.20 -16.03
CA LYS A 211 3.29 16.60 -17.21
C LYS A 211 4.81 16.68 -17.18
N GLN A 212 5.36 17.52 -16.30
CA GLN A 212 6.80 17.63 -16.09
C GLN A 212 7.42 16.41 -15.38
N TYR A 213 6.59 15.55 -14.78
CA TYR A 213 6.96 14.33 -14.04
C TYR A 213 6.68 13.08 -14.86
#